data_AF-A0A955AAU9-F1
#
_entry.id   AF-A0A955AAU9-F1
#
_cell.length_a   1.000
_cell.length_b   1.000
_cell.length_c   1.000
_cell.angle_alpha   90.00
_cell.angle_beta   90.00
_cell.angle_gamma   90.00
#
_symmetry.space_group_name_H-M   'P 1'
#
loop_
_entity.id
_entity.type
_entity.pdbx_description
1 polymer ?
#
loop_
_entity_poly.entity_id
_entity_poly.type
_entity_poly.pdbx_seq_one_letter_code
_entity_poly.pdbx_strand_id
1 'polypeptide(L)'
;MNSPIVLLALALTVASADSQGDTTAESCSVLAGAPPVSIASPEIRVISLRAADTFLLPADLPSGVRVVVCERETLVPAEFDYKVLLAGYPFVIRVSGGMLLWLELENGQVSVSFGEGDISDEQASQIQEWVDRVQPNFHKEELYGDKDGP
;
A
#
# COMPACT_ATOMS: atom_id res chain seq x y z
N MET A 1 -22.36 17.52 -62.01
CA MET A 1 -22.62 18.55 -60.97
C MET A 1 -22.53 17.85 -59.63
N ASN A 2 -21.72 18.40 -58.74
CA ASN A 2 -21.08 17.74 -57.61
C ASN A 2 -22.04 17.50 -56.44
N SER A 3 -22.05 16.29 -55.88
CA SER A 3 -22.64 16.00 -54.57
C SER A 3 -21.56 16.09 -53.47
N PRO A 4 -21.77 16.84 -52.38
CA PRO A 4 -20.89 16.82 -51.23
C PRO A 4 -21.21 15.63 -50.31
N ILE A 5 -20.18 14.85 -49.98
CA ILE A 5 -20.20 13.83 -48.94
C ILE A 5 -20.07 14.53 -47.59
N VAL A 6 -21.09 14.41 -46.74
CA VAL A 6 -21.10 14.92 -45.37
C VAL A 6 -20.50 13.84 -44.46
N LEU A 7 -19.34 14.13 -43.86
CA LEU A 7 -18.69 13.30 -42.84
C LEU A 7 -19.22 13.70 -41.45
N LEU A 8 -19.99 12.83 -40.82
CA LEU A 8 -20.43 12.96 -39.43
C LEU A 8 -19.35 12.32 -38.52
N ALA A 9 -18.68 13.13 -37.70
CA ALA A 9 -17.75 12.65 -36.68
C ALA A 9 -18.50 12.40 -35.37
N LEU A 10 -18.57 11.13 -34.92
CA LEU A 10 -19.04 10.79 -33.58
C LEU A 10 -17.89 10.99 -32.58
N ALA A 11 -18.04 11.97 -31.68
CA ALA A 11 -17.19 12.11 -30.50
C ALA A 11 -17.69 11.16 -29.41
N LEU A 12 -16.94 10.10 -29.10
CA LEU A 12 -17.17 9.30 -27.91
C LEU A 12 -16.60 10.03 -26.69
N THR A 13 -17.48 10.59 -25.86
CA THR A 13 -17.14 11.04 -24.52
C THR A 13 -17.04 9.81 -23.61
N VAL A 14 -15.82 9.37 -23.31
CA VAL A 14 -15.57 8.46 -22.19
C VAL A 14 -15.83 9.22 -20.90
N ALA A 15 -16.94 8.91 -20.24
CA ALA A 15 -17.19 9.35 -18.87
C ALA A 15 -16.29 8.53 -17.95
N SER A 16 -15.22 9.14 -17.44
CA SER A 16 -14.50 8.59 -16.30
C SER A 16 -15.46 8.60 -15.12
N ALA A 17 -15.88 7.42 -14.67
CA ALA A 17 -16.54 7.27 -13.39
C ALA A 17 -15.48 7.51 -12.32
N ASP A 18 -15.42 8.73 -11.80
CA ASP A 18 -14.80 9.01 -10.50
C ASP A 18 -15.62 8.27 -9.44
N SER A 19 -15.23 7.03 -9.15
CA SER A 19 -15.60 6.41 -7.89
C SER A 19 -14.96 7.23 -6.78
N GLN A 20 -15.70 8.18 -6.24
CA GLN A 20 -15.43 8.78 -4.94
C GLN A 20 -15.48 7.63 -3.94
N GLY A 21 -14.31 7.02 -3.72
CA GLY A 21 -14.12 5.90 -2.81
C GLY A 21 -14.64 6.30 -1.44
N ASP A 22 -15.64 5.56 -0.99
CA ASP A 22 -16.06 5.52 0.40
C ASP A 22 -14.78 5.32 1.22
N THR A 23 -14.42 6.31 2.03
CA THR A 23 -13.20 6.27 2.83
C THR A 23 -13.34 5.11 3.79
N THR A 24 -12.75 3.96 3.43
CA THR A 24 -12.82 2.75 4.25
C THR A 24 -12.29 3.10 5.63
N ALA A 25 -13.04 2.73 6.67
CA ALA A 25 -12.64 3.03 8.03
C ALA A 25 -11.27 2.38 8.30
N GLU A 26 -10.29 3.21 8.65
CA GLU A 26 -8.95 2.78 9.04
C GLU A 26 -8.62 3.37 10.42
N SER A 27 -8.04 2.53 11.28
CA SER A 27 -7.46 2.94 12.55
C SER A 27 -6.06 2.33 12.66
N CYS A 28 -5.04 3.17 12.85
CA CYS A 28 -3.66 2.71 12.89
C CYS A 28 -3.02 2.88 14.28
N SER A 29 -2.08 1.99 14.58
CA SER A 29 -1.21 2.01 15.73
C SER A 29 0.22 1.65 15.32
N VAL A 30 1.16 1.85 16.24
CA VAL A 30 2.53 1.39 16.10
C VAL A 30 2.89 0.44 17.23
N LEU A 31 3.75 -0.52 16.95
CA LEU A 31 4.41 -1.32 17.99
C LEU A 31 5.79 -0.71 18.28
N ALA A 32 6.04 -0.34 19.54
CA ALA A 32 7.29 0.28 19.97
C ALA A 32 7.80 -0.27 21.31
N GLY A 33 9.11 -0.17 21.55
CA GLY A 33 9.73 -0.55 22.83
C GLY A 33 10.15 -2.01 22.96
N ALA A 34 10.63 -2.39 24.14
CA ALA A 34 11.01 -3.75 24.52
C ALA A 34 10.61 -4.02 25.99
N PRO A 35 9.53 -4.78 26.27
CA PRO A 35 8.68 -5.50 25.32
C PRO A 35 7.86 -4.55 24.42
N PRO A 36 7.40 -5.01 23.23
CA PRO A 36 6.63 -4.18 22.32
C PRO A 36 5.25 -3.82 22.90
N VAL A 37 4.89 -2.54 22.82
CA VAL A 37 3.60 -2.00 23.23
C VAL A 37 2.91 -1.37 22.02
N SER A 38 1.60 -1.63 21.89
CA SER A 38 0.77 -0.99 20.86
C SER A 38 0.36 0.42 21.30
N ILE A 39 0.62 1.40 20.45
CA ILE A 39 0.33 2.81 20.69
C ILE A 39 -0.55 3.30 19.54
N ALA A 40 -1.80 3.61 19.85
CA ALA A 40 -2.74 4.15 18.86
C ALA A 40 -2.23 5.49 18.32
N SER A 41 -2.31 5.67 17.00
CA SER A 41 -1.88 6.89 16.32
C SER A 41 -2.94 7.29 15.29
N PRO A 42 -3.93 8.10 15.68
CA PRO A 42 -5.02 8.50 14.79
C PRO A 42 -4.57 9.43 13.64
N GLU A 43 -3.35 9.95 13.72
CA GLU A 43 -2.71 10.74 12.68
C GLU A 43 -2.14 9.87 11.55
N ILE A 44 -1.81 8.60 11.84
CA ILE A 44 -1.41 7.64 10.81
C ILE A 44 -2.67 7.23 10.03
N ARG A 45 -2.68 7.57 8.74
CA ARG A 45 -3.70 7.12 7.78
C ARG A 45 -3.03 6.65 6.50
N VAL A 46 -2.68 5.36 6.47
CA VAL A 46 -1.96 4.77 5.33
C VAL A 46 -2.87 4.68 4.11
N ILE A 47 -4.16 4.37 4.30
CA ILE A 47 -5.12 4.27 3.19
C ILE A 47 -5.35 5.61 2.46
N SER A 48 -5.04 6.72 3.13
CA SER A 48 -5.19 8.07 2.58
C SER A 48 -3.97 8.57 1.83
N LEU A 49 -2.87 7.80 1.81
CA LEU A 49 -1.68 8.15 1.05
C LEU A 49 -1.99 8.22 -0.44
N ARG A 50 -1.31 9.13 -1.13
CA ARG A 50 -1.41 9.35 -2.58
C ARG A 50 -0.06 9.13 -3.23
N ALA A 51 -0.04 9.09 -4.56
CA ALA A 51 1.19 8.92 -5.34
C ALA A 51 2.32 9.91 -4.98
N ALA A 52 2.01 11.18 -4.70
CA ALA A 52 2.99 12.20 -4.36
C ALA A 52 3.48 12.16 -2.90
N ASP A 53 2.76 11.44 -2.01
CA ASP A 53 3.04 11.49 -0.58
C ASP A 53 4.27 10.65 -0.22
N THR A 54 4.92 10.98 0.89
CA THR A 54 5.90 10.10 1.54
C THR A 54 5.31 9.68 2.87
N PHE A 55 5.40 8.40 3.21
CA PHE A 55 4.99 7.95 4.53
C PHE A 55 6.02 8.41 5.58
N LEU A 56 5.55 9.10 6.61
CA LEU A 56 6.35 9.53 7.74
C LEU A 56 5.57 9.22 9.02
N LEU A 57 6.29 8.76 10.05
CA LEU A 57 5.71 8.63 11.38
C LEU A 57 5.50 10.02 12.00
N PRO A 58 4.38 10.24 12.71
CA PRO A 58 4.20 11.42 13.56
C PRO A 58 5.35 11.63 14.55
N ALA A 59 5.73 12.88 14.77
CA ALA A 59 6.90 13.24 15.57
C ALA A 59 6.71 13.03 17.08
N ASP A 60 5.47 12.85 17.53
CA ASP A 60 5.08 12.61 18.92
C ASP A 60 5.14 11.11 19.30
N LEU A 61 5.33 10.22 18.33
CA LEU A 61 5.51 8.80 18.60
C LEU A 61 6.86 8.54 19.29
N PRO A 62 6.93 7.56 20.21
CA PRO A 62 8.17 7.24 20.88
C PRO A 62 9.20 6.68 19.89
N SER A 63 10.48 6.91 20.21
CA SER A 63 11.57 6.26 19.48
C SER A 63 11.47 4.74 19.54
N GLY A 64 11.96 4.06 18.51
CA GLY A 64 11.99 2.60 18.50
C GLY A 64 10.67 1.96 18.06
N VAL A 65 9.88 2.65 17.23
CA VAL A 65 8.83 2.02 16.44
C VAL A 65 9.44 0.90 15.59
N ARG A 66 8.75 -0.25 15.56
CA ARG A 66 9.18 -1.46 14.86
C ARG A 66 8.20 -1.89 13.78
N VAL A 67 6.91 -1.59 13.93
CA VAL A 67 5.84 -2.06 13.04
C VAL A 67 4.72 -1.02 13.03
N VAL A 68 4.12 -0.79 11.86
CA VAL A 68 2.86 -0.06 11.71
C VAL A 68 1.74 -1.08 11.55
N VAL A 69 0.69 -0.97 12.35
CA VAL A 69 -0.46 -1.87 12.34
C VAL A 69 -1.70 -1.05 12.04
N CYS A 70 -2.46 -1.39 11.01
CA CYS A 70 -3.73 -0.73 10.70
C CYS A 70 -4.87 -1.74 10.70
N GLU A 71 -5.95 -1.39 11.39
CA GLU A 71 -7.22 -2.12 11.37
C GLU A 71 -8.06 -1.62 10.18
N ARG A 72 -8.56 -2.57 9.38
CA ARG A 72 -9.33 -2.31 8.16
C ARG A 72 -10.45 -3.34 7.97
N GLU A 73 -11.26 -3.13 6.95
CA GLU A 73 -12.34 -4.04 6.56
C GLU A 73 -11.86 -5.17 5.63
N THR A 74 -10.71 -5.00 4.96
CA THR A 74 -10.13 -5.97 4.04
C THR A 74 -8.64 -6.19 4.32
N LEU A 75 -8.16 -7.41 4.06
CA LEU A 75 -6.74 -7.75 4.10
C LEU A 75 -6.01 -7.29 2.83
N VAL A 76 -6.72 -7.00 1.75
CA VAL A 76 -6.11 -6.57 0.49
C VAL A 76 -5.48 -5.18 0.70
N PRO A 77 -4.16 -5.04 0.51
CA PRO A 77 -3.51 -3.76 0.66
C PRO A 77 -4.03 -2.72 -0.34
N ALA A 78 -4.10 -1.46 0.12
CA ALA A 78 -4.41 -0.32 -0.73
C ALA A 78 -3.21 0.03 -1.62
N GLU A 79 -3.46 0.79 -2.68
CA GLU A 79 -2.47 1.09 -3.73
C GLU A 79 -1.14 1.62 -3.18
N PHE A 80 -1.17 2.46 -2.14
CA PHE A 80 0.01 3.16 -1.63
C PHE A 80 0.54 2.63 -0.30
N ASP A 81 0.03 1.48 0.18
CA ASP A 81 0.50 0.87 1.44
C ASP A 81 1.99 0.50 1.43
N TYR A 82 2.53 0.20 0.24
CA TYR A 82 3.95 -0.14 0.06
C TYR A 82 4.89 0.99 0.51
N LYS A 83 4.38 2.22 0.65
CA LYS A 83 5.17 3.36 1.14
C LYS A 83 5.57 3.22 2.60
N VAL A 84 4.84 2.45 3.39
CA VAL A 84 5.23 2.09 4.76
C VAL A 84 6.51 1.24 4.74
N LEU A 85 6.58 0.27 3.81
CA LEU A 85 7.76 -0.57 3.60
C LEU A 85 8.95 0.25 3.08
N LEU A 86 8.72 1.18 2.15
CA LEU A 86 9.77 2.10 1.67
C LEU A 86 10.32 3.01 2.78
N ALA A 87 9.49 3.35 3.78
CA ALA A 87 9.92 4.08 4.96
C ALA A 87 10.69 3.21 5.97
N GLY A 88 10.89 1.92 5.68
CA GLY A 88 11.66 0.99 6.50
C GLY A 88 10.86 0.34 7.64
N TYR A 89 9.53 0.37 7.57
CA TYR A 89 8.67 -0.25 8.58
C TYR A 89 7.91 -1.45 8.00
N PRO A 90 7.95 -2.62 8.66
CA PRO A 90 6.94 -3.66 8.48
C PRO A 90 5.53 -3.09 8.62
N PHE A 91 4.62 -3.59 7.78
CA PHE A 91 3.23 -3.14 7.75
C PHE A 91 2.28 -4.31 8.00
N VAL A 92 1.35 -4.14 8.94
CA VAL A 92 0.36 -5.15 9.28
C VAL A 92 -1.02 -4.62 9.03
N ILE A 93 -1.81 -5.34 8.24
CA ILE A 93 -3.24 -5.09 8.11
C ILE A 93 -3.97 -6.12 8.96
N ARG A 94 -4.80 -5.65 9.88
CA ARG A 94 -5.67 -6.49 10.71
C ARG A 94 -7.11 -6.25 10.30
N VAL A 95 -7.90 -7.32 10.16
CA VAL A 95 -9.34 -7.20 9.95
C VAL A 95 -10.13 -7.69 11.15
N SER A 96 -11.39 -7.25 11.24
CA SER A 96 -12.34 -7.79 12.21
C SER A 96 -12.43 -9.31 12.07
N GLY A 97 -12.27 -10.04 13.17
CA GLY A 97 -12.19 -11.51 13.16
C GLY A 97 -10.79 -12.06 13.45
N GLY A 98 -9.78 -11.20 13.58
CA GLY A 98 -8.45 -11.59 14.08
C GLY A 98 -7.44 -11.98 13.01
N MET A 99 -7.87 -12.08 11.75
CA MET A 99 -6.95 -12.30 10.64
C MET A 99 -6.02 -11.11 10.46
N LEU A 100 -4.77 -11.40 10.15
CA LEU A 100 -3.74 -10.41 9.87
C LEU A 100 -2.94 -10.77 8.62
N LEU A 101 -2.61 -9.74 7.86
CA LEU A 101 -1.63 -9.76 6.77
C LEU A 101 -0.40 -9.02 7.26
N TRP A 102 0.75 -9.68 7.21
CA TRP A 102 2.04 -9.12 7.55
C TRP A 102 2.85 -8.90 6.27
N LEU A 103 3.28 -7.66 6.06
CA LEU A 103 4.08 -7.24 4.92
C LEU A 103 5.43 -6.75 5.40
N GLU A 104 6.49 -7.30 4.82
CA GLU A 104 7.88 -6.92 5.10
C GLU A 104 8.70 -6.79 3.83
N LEU A 105 9.83 -6.12 3.94
CA LEU A 105 10.84 -6.11 2.89
C LEU A 105 12.00 -7.03 3.31
N GLU A 106 12.14 -8.16 2.62
CA GLU A 106 13.22 -9.12 2.84
C GLU A 106 14.09 -9.20 1.58
N ASN A 107 15.37 -8.80 1.70
CA ASN A 107 16.31 -8.79 0.57
C ASN A 107 15.79 -8.02 -0.66
N GLY A 108 15.11 -6.89 -0.44
CA GLY A 108 14.52 -6.07 -1.50
C GLY A 108 13.22 -6.65 -2.10
N GLN A 109 12.71 -7.76 -1.57
CA GLN A 109 11.45 -8.37 -1.99
C GLN A 109 10.36 -8.17 -0.95
N VAL A 110 9.15 -7.88 -1.42
CA VAL A 110 7.98 -7.81 -0.55
C VAL A 110 7.61 -9.23 -0.13
N SER A 111 7.80 -9.51 1.16
CA SER A 111 7.43 -10.77 1.79
C SER A 111 6.04 -10.64 2.40
N VAL A 112 5.22 -11.68 2.18
CA VAL A 112 3.83 -11.72 2.64
C VAL A 112 3.66 -12.91 3.56
N SER A 113 3.18 -12.66 4.78
CA SER A 113 2.84 -13.70 5.74
C SER A 113 1.44 -13.49 6.30
N PHE A 114 0.72 -14.57 6.58
CA PHE A 114 -0.61 -14.53 7.16
C PHE A 114 -0.54 -15.02 8.60
N GLY A 115 -1.31 -14.38 9.48
CA GLY A 115 -1.55 -14.93 10.82
C GLY A 115 -2.67 -15.96 10.82
N GLU A 116 -3.31 -16.14 11.97
CA GLU A 116 -4.40 -17.11 12.12
C GLU A 116 -5.63 -16.75 11.27
N GLY A 117 -6.21 -17.76 10.62
CA GLY A 117 -7.43 -17.68 9.83
C GLY A 117 -7.25 -18.20 8.39
N ASP A 118 -8.37 -18.48 7.74
CA ASP A 118 -8.39 -18.92 6.34
C ASP A 118 -8.55 -17.70 5.42
N ILE A 119 -7.66 -17.58 4.43
CA ILE A 119 -7.80 -16.63 3.34
C ILE A 119 -8.48 -17.30 2.15
N SER A 120 -9.40 -16.60 1.48
CA SER A 120 -10.00 -17.11 0.25
C SER A 120 -9.03 -17.03 -0.93
N ASP A 121 -9.17 -17.91 -1.91
CA ASP A 121 -8.35 -17.89 -3.13
C ASP A 121 -8.44 -16.55 -3.89
N GLU A 122 -9.61 -15.90 -3.84
CA GLU A 122 -9.83 -14.58 -4.43
C GLU A 122 -8.99 -13.50 -3.73
N GLN A 123 -9.02 -13.47 -2.40
CA GLN A 123 -8.21 -12.51 -1.63
C GLN A 123 -6.72 -12.77 -1.81
N ALA A 124 -6.29 -14.04 -1.80
CA ALA A 124 -4.89 -14.41 -2.04
C ALA A 124 -4.42 -13.94 -3.43
N SER A 125 -5.27 -14.10 -4.46
CA SER A 125 -4.98 -13.62 -5.82
C SER A 125 -4.86 -12.10 -5.87
N GLN A 126 -5.77 -11.37 -5.24
CA GLN A 126 -5.73 -9.90 -5.17
C GLN A 126 -4.49 -9.37 -4.43
N ILE A 127 -4.06 -10.06 -3.37
CA ILE A 127 -2.82 -9.72 -2.64
C ILE A 127 -1.60 -9.99 -3.53
N GLN A 128 -1.56 -11.11 -4.24
CA GLN A 128 -0.44 -11.40 -5.16
C GLN A 128 -0.37 -10.38 -6.29
N GLU A 129 -1.50 -10.02 -6.91
CA GLU A 129 -1.56 -8.95 -7.92
C GLU A 129 -1.07 -7.61 -7.37
N TRP A 130 -1.37 -7.32 -6.09
CA TRP A 130 -0.83 -6.15 -5.42
C TRP A 130 0.70 -6.23 -5.26
N VAL A 131 1.24 -7.36 -4.79
CA VAL A 131 2.68 -7.58 -4.64
C VAL A 131 3.39 -7.38 -5.98
N ASP A 132 2.94 -8.05 -7.03
CA ASP A 132 3.54 -7.98 -8.37
C ASP A 132 3.59 -6.54 -8.89
N ARG A 133 2.53 -5.77 -8.63
CA ARG A 133 2.44 -4.36 -9.03
C ARG A 133 3.41 -3.46 -8.25
N VAL A 134 3.64 -3.70 -6.96
CA VAL A 134 4.48 -2.82 -6.13
C VAL A 134 5.95 -3.23 -6.08
N GLN A 135 6.27 -4.51 -6.34
CA GLN A 135 7.63 -5.05 -6.29
C GLN A 135 8.67 -4.23 -7.07
N PRO A 136 8.38 -3.68 -8.28
CA PRO A 136 9.34 -2.84 -9.01
C PRO A 136 9.78 -1.56 -8.28
N ASN A 137 9.06 -1.11 -7.25
CA ASN A 137 9.46 0.04 -6.45
C ASN A 137 10.67 -0.23 -5.56
N PHE A 138 10.98 -1.50 -5.27
CA PHE A 138 12.04 -1.91 -4.34
C PHE A 138 13.33 -2.37 -5.04
N HIS A 139 13.29 -2.61 -6.34
CA HIS A 139 14.47 -3.06 -7.12
C HIS A 139 15.38 -1.91 -7.59
N LYS A 140 15.19 -0.67 -7.12
CA LYS A 140 15.90 0.51 -7.66
C LYS A 140 17.34 0.69 -7.14
N GLU A 141 17.83 -0.15 -6.25
CA GLU A 141 19.18 0.01 -5.68
C GLU A 141 20.33 -0.49 -6.58
N GLU A 142 20.07 -1.18 -7.70
CA GLU A 142 21.14 -1.65 -8.59
C GLU A 142 21.62 -0.62 -9.65
N LEU A 143 20.97 0.54 -9.80
CA LEU A 143 21.31 1.50 -10.87
C LEU A 143 22.32 2.59 -10.49
N TYR A 144 22.84 2.59 -9.25
CA TYR A 144 23.88 3.53 -8.79
C TYR A 144 25.13 2.87 -8.20
N GLY A 145 25.27 1.54 -8.35
CA GLY A 145 26.36 0.76 -7.77
C GLY A 145 27.64 0.65 -8.60
N ASP A 146 27.77 1.34 -9.73
CA ASP A 146 29.02 1.30 -10.51
C ASP A 146 29.35 2.69 -11.09
N LYS A 147 30.06 3.48 -10.28
CA LYS A 147 30.94 4.53 -10.77
C LYS A 147 32.27 4.35 -10.09
N ASP A 148 33.06 3.47 -10.69
CA ASP A 148 34.52 3.45 -10.74
C ASP A 148 35.23 4.20 -9.61
N GLY A 149 35.83 3.39 -8.73
CA GLY A 149 36.79 3.84 -7.73
C GLY A 149 38.09 4.43 -8.33
N PRO A 150 38.96 4.99 -7.46
CA PRO A 150 40.35 5.24 -7.81
C PRO A 150 41.18 3.96 -7.89
#